data_AF-A0A949N529-F1
#
_entry.id   AF-A0A949N529-F1
#
_cell.length_a   1.000
_cell.length_b   1.000
_cell.length_c   1.000
_cell.angle_alpha   90.00
_cell.angle_beta   90.00
_cell.angle_gamma   90.00
#
_symmetry.space_group_name_H-M   'P 1'
#
loop_
_entity.id
_entity.type
_entity.pdbx_description
1 polymer ?
#
loop_
_entity_poly.entity_id
_entity_poly.type
_entity_poly.pdbx_seq_one_letter_code
_entity_poly.pdbx_strand_id
1 'polypeptide(L)'
;MQKTTTRILAAAGTSALALTSFVGVTHATATAAPEQGDRIGQVRTVTAEVGAKAAGYCTTSKTFRKSGYVYTLPVDSNGNRGCTMSQGASGKHVTALQNALKFCYSQNIDVDGIWGPRTTAALKRAQKQMGVTADGVFGPKTYAKTKWRAIKDDPNNPVSSCRTY
;
A
#
# COMPACT_ATOMS: atom_id res chain seq x y z
N MET A 1 22.30 53.46 9.17
CA MET A 1 23.72 53.57 8.77
C MET A 1 24.01 52.45 7.79
N GLN A 2 24.24 52.81 6.53
CA GLN A 2 24.55 51.93 5.40
C GLN A 2 26.04 51.55 5.41
N LYS A 3 26.38 50.36 4.89
CA LYS A 3 27.67 49.91 4.27
C LYS A 3 27.68 48.36 4.27
N THR A 4 27.99 47.58 3.23
CA THR A 4 28.62 47.81 1.92
C THR A 4 28.32 46.63 0.98
N THR A 5 27.93 46.97 -0.25
CA THR A 5 27.87 46.22 -1.51
C THR A 5 29.16 45.50 -1.89
N THR A 6 29.13 44.35 -2.58
CA THR A 6 29.96 44.07 -3.78
C THR A 6 29.38 42.90 -4.61
N ARG A 7 28.96 43.23 -5.83
CA ARG A 7 28.76 42.31 -6.96
C ARG A 7 30.06 42.30 -7.78
N ILE A 8 30.47 41.16 -8.33
CA ILE A 8 31.37 41.13 -9.51
C ILE A 8 30.81 40.17 -10.56
N LEU A 9 30.86 40.65 -11.81
CA LEU A 9 30.34 40.08 -13.05
C LEU A 9 31.37 39.14 -13.72
N ALA A 10 30.81 38.24 -14.53
CA ALA A 10 31.24 37.65 -15.81
C ALA A 10 32.58 38.08 -16.45
N ALA A 11 33.30 37.11 -17.07
CA ALA A 11 33.27 36.83 -18.52
C ALA A 11 34.59 36.23 -19.09
N ALA A 12 34.41 35.40 -20.12
CA ALA A 12 35.27 35.18 -21.29
C ALA A 12 36.55 34.32 -21.20
N GLY A 13 36.51 33.19 -21.91
CA GLY A 13 37.63 32.33 -22.28
C GLY A 13 37.29 31.48 -23.51
N THR A 14 37.14 32.13 -24.67
CA THR A 14 37.33 31.61 -26.04
C THR A 14 38.70 30.90 -26.16
N SER A 15 39.00 29.87 -26.96
CA SER A 15 38.36 29.08 -28.01
C SER A 15 39.29 27.87 -28.25
N ALA A 16 38.77 26.71 -28.65
CA ALA A 16 39.50 25.79 -29.54
C ALA A 16 38.51 24.84 -30.24
N LEU A 17 38.37 25.05 -31.54
CA LEU A 17 37.66 24.17 -32.47
C LEU A 17 38.42 22.84 -32.61
N ALA A 18 37.70 21.74 -32.55
CA ALA A 18 38.05 20.54 -33.29
C ALA A 18 36.75 19.90 -33.80
N LEU A 19 36.47 20.14 -35.08
CA LEU A 19 35.46 19.46 -35.88
C LEU A 19 35.99 18.08 -36.24
N THR A 20 35.40 17.03 -35.67
CA THR A 20 35.39 15.71 -36.31
C THR A 20 34.00 15.14 -36.17
N SER A 21 33.26 15.20 -37.27
CA SER A 21 31.99 14.53 -37.48
C SER A 21 32.16 13.01 -37.34
N PHE A 22 31.38 12.37 -36.48
CA PHE A 22 31.01 10.97 -36.65
C PHE A 22 29.56 10.78 -36.22
N VAL A 23 28.72 10.50 -37.22
CA VAL A 23 27.35 10.02 -37.05
C VAL A 23 27.44 8.57 -36.59
N GLY A 24 26.77 8.24 -35.48
CA GLY A 24 26.75 6.88 -34.94
C GLY A 24 25.79 6.74 -33.77
N VAL A 25 24.50 6.65 -34.09
CA VAL A 25 23.45 6.22 -33.15
C VAL A 25 23.74 4.77 -32.75
N THR A 26 23.80 4.46 -31.45
CA THR A 26 23.01 3.40 -30.76
C THR A 26 23.64 2.95 -29.43
N HIS A 27 22.76 2.93 -28.42
CA HIS A 27 22.63 2.00 -27.29
C HIS A 27 23.82 1.63 -26.40
N ALA A 28 23.64 1.98 -25.12
CA ALA A 28 24.27 1.38 -23.95
C ALA A 28 24.23 -0.16 -23.99
N THR A 29 25.33 -0.81 -23.58
CA THR A 29 25.30 -2.08 -22.86
C THR A 29 26.59 -2.24 -22.04
N ALA A 30 26.43 -2.35 -20.72
CA ALA A 30 27.47 -2.82 -19.83
C ALA A 30 27.75 -4.30 -20.13
N THR A 31 28.99 -4.62 -20.46
CA THR A 31 29.43 -6.00 -20.73
C THR A 31 29.82 -6.67 -19.42
N ALA A 32 29.00 -7.63 -19.00
CA ALA A 32 29.37 -8.71 -18.09
C ALA A 32 29.41 -10.03 -18.88
N ALA A 33 30.15 -11.00 -18.34
CA ALA A 33 30.28 -12.43 -18.70
C ALA A 33 31.58 -12.80 -19.45
N PRO A 34 32.03 -14.09 -19.46
CA PRO A 34 31.45 -15.32 -18.87
C PRO A 34 32.49 -16.08 -17.98
N GLU A 35 32.20 -17.22 -17.32
CA GLU A 35 32.22 -18.60 -17.85
C GLU A 35 31.28 -19.47 -16.97
N GLN A 36 30.13 -19.89 -17.48
CA GLN A 36 29.88 -21.18 -18.16
C GLN A 36 30.22 -22.44 -17.34
N GLY A 37 29.19 -22.94 -16.66
CA GLY A 37 29.07 -24.32 -16.21
C GLY A 37 27.70 -24.87 -16.64
N ASP A 38 27.73 -25.66 -17.70
CA ASP A 38 26.64 -26.43 -18.29
C ASP A 38 25.80 -27.19 -17.26
N ARG A 39 24.50 -26.87 -17.19
CA ARG A 39 23.41 -27.79 -16.82
C ARG A 39 22.12 -27.40 -17.53
N ILE A 40 21.98 -27.94 -18.72
CA ILE A 40 20.74 -28.35 -19.36
C ILE A 40 19.56 -28.60 -18.37
N GLY A 41 18.43 -27.92 -18.59
CA GLY A 41 17.11 -28.49 -18.25
C GLY A 41 16.32 -27.98 -17.05
N GLN A 42 16.65 -26.84 -16.41
CA GLN A 42 15.68 -26.14 -15.57
C GLN A 42 15.66 -24.65 -15.87
N VAL A 43 14.77 -24.26 -16.78
CA VAL A 43 14.13 -22.96 -16.73
C VAL A 43 13.43 -22.91 -15.37
N ARG A 44 14.14 -22.46 -14.34
CA ARG A 44 13.51 -21.99 -13.11
C ARG A 44 12.76 -20.75 -13.54
N THR A 45 11.50 -20.94 -13.89
CA THR A 45 10.51 -19.88 -13.82
C THR A 45 10.76 -19.20 -12.49
N VAL A 46 11.30 -17.99 -12.55
CA VAL A 46 11.09 -17.03 -11.47
C VAL A 46 9.59 -16.78 -11.47
N THR A 47 8.84 -17.67 -10.84
CA THR A 47 7.51 -17.35 -10.35
C THR A 47 7.72 -16.26 -9.31
N ALA A 48 7.82 -15.02 -9.79
CA ALA A 48 7.31 -13.88 -9.06
C ALA A 48 5.97 -14.33 -8.50
N GLU A 49 5.89 -14.39 -7.17
CA GLU A 49 4.78 -14.82 -6.33
C GLU A 49 3.43 -14.80 -7.07
N VAL A 50 3.13 -15.88 -7.79
CA VAL A 50 1.87 -16.04 -8.50
C VAL A 50 0.80 -16.24 -7.44
N GLY A 51 -0.07 -15.25 -7.27
CA GLY A 51 -1.23 -15.43 -6.41
C GLY A 51 -1.88 -14.19 -5.80
N ALA A 52 -1.63 -12.97 -6.26
CA ALA A 52 -2.59 -11.91 -5.99
C ALA A 52 -3.76 -12.10 -6.95
N LYS A 53 -4.78 -12.88 -6.54
CA LYS A 53 -6.10 -12.85 -7.19
C LYS A 53 -6.46 -11.38 -7.35
N ALA A 54 -6.81 -10.92 -8.55
CA ALA A 54 -7.23 -9.54 -8.77
C ALA A 54 -8.37 -9.25 -7.79
N ALA A 55 -8.06 -8.50 -6.73
CA ALA A 55 -9.04 -8.22 -5.71
C ALA A 55 -10.04 -7.24 -6.31
N GLY A 56 -11.32 -7.64 -6.31
CA GLY A 56 -12.41 -6.73 -6.62
C GLY A 56 -12.39 -5.52 -5.69
N TYR A 57 -13.13 -4.48 -6.05
CA TYR A 57 -13.24 -3.28 -5.19
C TYR A 57 -14.25 -3.52 -4.06
N CYS A 58 -13.93 -3.09 -2.83
CA CYS A 58 -14.87 -3.19 -1.72
C CYS A 58 -16.01 -2.19 -1.91
N THR A 59 -17.26 -2.66 -1.92
CA THR A 59 -18.43 -1.80 -2.13
C THR A 59 -19.37 -1.79 -0.93
N THR A 60 -19.30 -2.81 -0.07
CA THR A 60 -20.19 -2.92 1.10
C THR A 60 -19.51 -3.69 2.24
N SER A 61 -20.20 -3.83 3.37
CA SER A 61 -19.77 -4.70 4.46
C SER A 61 -20.78 -5.81 4.69
N LYS A 62 -20.32 -7.00 5.06
CA LYS A 62 -21.17 -8.09 5.54
C LYS A 62 -20.77 -8.53 6.93
N THR A 63 -21.74 -9.11 7.64
CA THR A 63 -21.52 -9.70 8.95
C THR A 63 -21.19 -11.18 8.80
N PHE A 64 -20.13 -11.62 9.46
CA PHE A 64 -19.65 -12.99 9.46
C PHE A 64 -19.59 -13.53 10.88
N ARG A 65 -19.93 -14.81 11.04
CA ARG A 65 -19.77 -15.54 12.31
C ARG A 65 -18.63 -16.53 12.18
N LYS A 66 -17.68 -16.49 13.11
CA LYS A 66 -16.56 -17.43 13.17
C LYS A 66 -16.10 -17.63 14.61
N SER A 67 -15.97 -18.89 15.04
CA SER A 67 -15.47 -19.26 16.36
C SER A 67 -16.21 -18.61 17.53
N GLY A 68 -17.54 -18.44 17.41
CA GLY A 68 -18.39 -17.79 18.43
C GLY A 68 -18.22 -16.27 18.51
N TYR A 69 -17.69 -15.64 17.45
CA TYR A 69 -17.59 -14.19 17.31
C TYR A 69 -18.26 -13.70 16.04
N VAL A 70 -18.82 -12.50 16.13
CA VAL A 70 -19.41 -11.73 15.03
C VAL A 70 -18.42 -10.67 14.56
N TYR A 71 -18.24 -10.60 13.24
CA TYR A 71 -17.34 -9.66 12.57
C TYR A 71 -18.10 -8.90 11.48
N THR A 72 -17.88 -7.59 11.37
CA THR A 72 -18.36 -6.79 10.23
C THR A 72 -17.17 -6.45 9.35
N LEU A 73 -17.13 -7.00 8.13
CA LEU A 73 -15.96 -6.93 7.26
C LEU A 73 -16.30 -6.29 5.91
N PRO A 74 -15.39 -5.51 5.31
CA PRO A 74 -15.49 -5.06 3.92
C PRO A 74 -15.53 -6.24 2.96
N VAL A 75 -16.42 -6.16 1.98
CA VAL A 75 -16.56 -7.13 0.89
C VAL A 75 -16.85 -6.42 -0.44
N ASP A 76 -16.57 -7.10 -1.54
CA ASP A 76 -17.02 -6.70 -2.87
C ASP A 76 -18.53 -6.94 -3.05
N SER A 77 -19.06 -6.61 -4.24
CA SER A 77 -20.46 -6.82 -4.59
C SER A 77 -20.91 -8.28 -4.54
N ASN A 78 -19.97 -9.22 -4.69
CA ASN A 78 -20.22 -10.65 -4.65
C ASN A 78 -20.10 -11.22 -3.23
N GLY A 79 -19.72 -10.40 -2.24
CA GLY A 79 -19.50 -10.83 -0.87
C GLY A 79 -18.10 -11.43 -0.62
N ASN A 80 -17.18 -11.31 -1.57
CA ASN A 80 -15.80 -11.74 -1.36
C ASN A 80 -15.07 -10.75 -0.46
N ARG A 81 -14.29 -11.29 0.48
CA ARG A 81 -13.41 -10.52 1.36
C ARG A 81 -12.04 -10.33 0.70
N GLY A 82 -11.20 -9.48 1.30
CA GLY A 82 -9.87 -9.19 0.75
C GLY A 82 -9.93 -8.35 -0.54
N CYS A 83 -11.05 -7.67 -0.77
CA CYS A 83 -11.21 -6.66 -1.80
C CYS A 83 -10.31 -5.44 -1.53
N THR A 84 -10.11 -4.61 -2.54
CA THR A 84 -9.31 -3.39 -2.46
C THR A 84 -10.19 -2.16 -2.28
N MET A 85 -9.76 -1.19 -1.47
CA MET A 85 -10.35 0.15 -1.38
C MET A 85 -9.29 1.18 -0.94
N SER A 86 -9.53 2.44 -1.28
CA SER A 86 -8.57 3.53 -1.13
C SER A 86 -9.30 4.86 -0.87
N GLN A 87 -8.53 5.94 -0.75
CA GLN A 87 -9.07 7.28 -0.54
C GLN A 87 -10.12 7.67 -1.58
N GLY A 88 -11.19 8.32 -1.10
CA GLY A 88 -12.37 8.65 -1.90
C GLY A 88 -13.51 7.62 -1.79
N ALA A 89 -13.24 6.41 -1.27
CA ALA A 89 -14.28 5.44 -0.94
C ALA A 89 -15.24 5.99 0.12
N SER A 90 -16.50 5.57 0.08
CA SER A 90 -17.46 5.88 1.14
C SER A 90 -18.53 4.80 1.28
N GLY A 91 -19.07 4.67 2.49
CA GLY A 91 -20.12 3.72 2.85
C GLY A 91 -19.69 2.70 3.90
N LYS A 92 -20.50 1.66 4.05
CA LYS A 92 -20.39 0.70 5.17
C LYS A 92 -19.05 -0.05 5.22
N HIS A 93 -18.42 -0.28 4.07
CA HIS A 93 -17.09 -0.88 3.99
C HIS A 93 -16.01 0.01 4.63
N VAL A 94 -16.09 1.33 4.45
CA VAL A 94 -15.18 2.29 5.09
C VAL A 94 -15.45 2.35 6.59
N THR A 95 -16.73 2.39 7.00
CA THR A 95 -17.12 2.36 8.42
C THR A 95 -16.54 1.13 9.13
N ALA A 96 -16.59 -0.04 8.49
CA ALA A 96 -16.02 -1.27 9.03
C ALA A 96 -14.50 -1.16 9.25
N LEU A 97 -13.76 -0.59 8.28
CA LEU A 97 -12.33 -0.33 8.43
C LEU A 97 -12.05 0.70 9.52
N GLN A 98 -12.76 1.84 9.54
CA GLN A 98 -12.56 2.88 10.54
C GLN A 98 -12.79 2.37 11.96
N ASN A 99 -13.82 1.54 12.17
CA ASN A 99 -14.05 0.86 13.45
C ASN A 99 -12.87 -0.02 13.86
N ALA A 100 -12.31 -0.81 12.94
CA ALA A 100 -11.13 -1.62 13.20
C ALA A 100 -9.91 -0.76 13.55
N LEU A 101 -9.66 0.30 12.78
CA LEU A 101 -8.55 1.24 13.02
C LEU A 101 -8.67 1.92 14.39
N LYS A 102 -9.85 2.42 14.74
CA LYS A 102 -10.10 3.09 16.01
C LYS A 102 -9.95 2.15 17.19
N PHE A 103 -10.57 0.97 17.12
CA PHE A 103 -10.63 0.03 18.24
C PHE A 103 -9.37 -0.81 18.41
N CYS A 104 -8.82 -1.36 17.31
CA CYS A 104 -7.71 -2.33 17.37
C CYS A 104 -6.32 -1.74 17.16
N TYR A 105 -6.25 -0.53 16.62
CA TYR A 105 -4.99 0.15 16.34
C TYR A 105 -4.90 1.52 17.04
N SER A 106 -5.83 1.80 17.96
CA SER A 106 -5.90 3.03 18.76
C SER A 106 -5.80 4.30 17.92
N GLN A 107 -6.39 4.29 16.71
CA GLN A 107 -6.36 5.45 15.82
C GLN A 107 -7.42 6.48 16.21
N ASN A 108 -7.03 7.72 16.42
CA ASN A 108 -7.97 8.80 16.73
C ASN A 108 -8.62 9.39 15.45
N ILE A 109 -9.57 8.63 14.90
CA ILE A 109 -10.38 9.03 13.75
C ILE A 109 -11.87 8.92 14.05
N ASP A 110 -12.65 9.62 13.24
CA ASP A 110 -14.10 9.53 13.21
C ASP A 110 -14.52 8.30 12.40
N VAL A 111 -15.69 7.75 12.74
CA VAL A 111 -16.28 6.60 12.05
C VAL A 111 -17.49 7.11 11.29
N ASP A 112 -17.23 7.90 10.25
CA ASP A 112 -18.22 8.58 9.42
C ASP A 112 -18.55 7.80 8.14
N GLY A 113 -17.83 6.72 7.85
CA GLY A 113 -17.95 5.98 6.60
C GLY A 113 -17.38 6.71 5.39
N ILE A 114 -16.57 7.76 5.57
CA ILE A 114 -15.96 8.53 4.49
C ILE A 114 -14.44 8.35 4.53
N TRP A 115 -13.87 7.92 3.41
CA TRP A 115 -12.42 7.75 3.32
C TRP A 115 -11.75 9.06 2.92
N GLY A 116 -11.51 9.90 3.92
CA GLY A 116 -10.70 11.12 3.80
C GLY A 116 -9.22 10.94 4.16
N PRO A 117 -8.44 12.05 4.16
CA PRO A 117 -7.01 12.04 4.49
C PRO A 117 -6.70 11.49 5.89
N ARG A 118 -7.60 11.72 6.86
CA ARG A 118 -7.45 11.19 8.23
C ARG A 118 -7.50 9.66 8.26
N THR A 119 -8.42 9.07 7.49
CA THR A 119 -8.53 7.61 7.32
C THR A 119 -7.29 7.04 6.64
N THR A 120 -6.80 7.68 5.57
CA THR A 120 -5.55 7.28 4.91
C THR A 120 -4.35 7.31 5.86
N ALA A 121 -4.19 8.38 6.64
CA ALA A 121 -3.09 8.50 7.61
C ALA A 121 -3.20 7.44 8.72
N ALA A 122 -4.41 7.17 9.21
CA ALA A 122 -4.66 6.12 10.18
C ALA A 122 -4.35 4.73 9.64
N LEU A 123 -4.75 4.44 8.40
CA LEU A 123 -4.44 3.17 7.76
C LEU A 123 -2.92 2.99 7.60
N LYS A 124 -2.20 4.02 7.15
CA LYS A 124 -0.73 3.96 7.03
C LYS A 124 -0.06 3.63 8.37
N ARG A 125 -0.52 4.23 9.47
CA ARG A 125 -0.01 3.92 10.82
C ARG A 125 -0.32 2.48 11.23
N ALA A 126 -1.54 2.02 10.99
CA ALA A 126 -1.92 0.64 11.26
C ALA A 126 -1.14 -0.36 10.41
N GLN A 127 -0.89 -0.07 9.13
CA GLN A 127 -0.07 -0.90 8.23
C GLN A 127 1.36 -1.05 8.74
N LYS A 128 1.96 0.02 9.27
CA LYS A 128 3.26 -0.05 9.96
C LYS A 128 3.20 -0.99 11.17
N GLN A 129 2.15 -0.90 12.00
CA GLN A 129 1.97 -1.82 13.14
C GLN A 129 1.73 -3.27 12.72
N MET A 130 1.12 -3.49 11.54
CA MET A 130 0.90 -4.82 10.95
C MET A 130 2.15 -5.41 10.30
N GLY A 131 3.21 -4.63 10.07
CA GLY A 131 4.40 -5.07 9.34
C GLY A 131 4.15 -5.26 7.84
N VAL A 132 3.19 -4.53 7.26
CA VAL A 132 2.93 -4.52 5.81
C VAL A 132 3.31 -3.16 5.22
N THR A 133 3.40 -3.09 3.89
CA THR A 133 3.65 -1.83 3.18
C THR A 133 2.62 -0.77 3.59
N ALA A 134 3.11 0.38 4.06
CA ALA A 134 2.28 1.50 4.51
C ALA A 134 1.90 2.44 3.35
N ASP A 135 1.29 1.86 2.30
CA ASP A 135 0.86 2.56 1.09
C ASP A 135 -0.42 3.39 1.29
N GLY A 136 -1.18 3.13 2.36
CA GLY A 136 -2.47 3.76 2.60
C GLY A 136 -3.60 3.20 1.74
N VAL A 137 -3.38 2.03 1.13
CA VAL A 137 -4.36 1.29 0.36
C VAL A 137 -4.75 0.04 1.14
N PHE A 138 -6.05 -0.18 1.30
CA PHE A 138 -6.53 -1.42 1.87
C PHE A 138 -6.69 -2.42 0.75
N GLY A 139 -5.79 -3.39 0.65
CA GLY A 139 -5.85 -4.50 -0.30
C GLY A 139 -5.72 -5.86 0.40
N PRO A 140 -5.59 -6.98 -0.35
CA PRO A 140 -5.53 -8.33 0.19
C PRO A 140 -4.49 -8.53 1.30
N LYS A 141 -3.28 -7.99 1.12
CA LYS A 141 -2.19 -8.09 2.10
C LYS A 141 -2.54 -7.37 3.41
N THR A 142 -3.08 -6.17 3.30
CA THR A 142 -3.57 -5.38 4.45
C THR A 142 -4.72 -6.10 5.13
N TYR A 143 -5.72 -6.58 4.37
CA TYR A 143 -6.86 -7.33 4.88
C TYR A 143 -6.44 -8.55 5.72
N ALA A 144 -5.51 -9.37 5.20
CA ALA A 144 -5.06 -10.60 5.86
C ALA A 144 -4.36 -10.36 7.21
N LYS A 145 -3.75 -9.18 7.40
CA LYS A 145 -3.07 -8.81 8.64
C LYS A 145 -3.93 -7.92 9.56
N THR A 146 -5.06 -7.42 9.06
CA THR A 146 -5.92 -6.53 9.83
C THR A 146 -6.59 -7.30 10.96
N LYS A 147 -6.47 -6.77 12.18
CA LYS A 147 -7.27 -7.18 13.33
C LYS A 147 -8.60 -6.43 13.26
N TRP A 148 -9.68 -7.18 13.32
CA TRP A 148 -11.04 -6.68 13.30
C TRP A 148 -11.62 -6.65 14.71
N ARG A 149 -12.59 -5.76 14.91
CA ARG A 149 -13.42 -5.77 16.12
C ARG A 149 -14.33 -7.00 16.08
N ALA A 150 -13.99 -7.99 16.88
CA ALA A 150 -14.74 -9.23 17.06
C ALA A 150 -15.62 -9.11 18.30
N ILE A 151 -16.92 -9.26 18.13
CA ILE A 151 -17.90 -9.22 19.22
C ILE A 151 -18.28 -10.64 19.57
N LYS A 152 -18.25 -11.03 20.85
CA LYS A 152 -18.71 -12.35 21.29
C LYS A 152 -20.16 -12.54 20.88
N ASP A 153 -20.47 -13.66 20.23
CA ASP A 153 -21.83 -14.04 19.82
C ASP A 153 -22.58 -14.64 21.01
N ASP A 154 -22.70 -13.86 22.07
CA ASP A 154 -23.42 -14.16 23.29
C ASP A 154 -24.30 -12.94 23.62
N PRO A 155 -25.64 -13.04 23.50
CA PRO A 155 -26.52 -11.91 23.73
C PRO A 155 -26.48 -11.40 25.18
N ASN A 156 -26.04 -12.23 26.14
CA ASN A 156 -25.97 -11.85 27.55
C ASN A 156 -24.61 -11.27 27.95
N ASN A 157 -23.57 -11.43 27.11
CA ASN A 157 -22.22 -10.93 27.40
C ASN A 157 -21.45 -10.52 26.13
N PRO A 158 -21.85 -9.41 25.47
CA PRO A 158 -21.25 -8.97 24.20
C PRO A 158 -19.90 -8.26 24.42
N VAL A 159 -18.85 -9.03 24.71
CA VAL A 159 -17.48 -8.49 24.81
C VAL A 159 -16.85 -8.27 23.44
N SER A 160 -16.11 -7.17 23.28
CA SER A 160 -15.36 -6.84 22.06
C SER A 160 -13.88 -7.15 22.24
N SER A 161 -13.26 -7.76 21.23
CA SER A 161 -11.83 -8.06 21.21
C SER A 161 -11.25 -7.83 19.82
N CYS A 162 -9.93 -7.73 19.72
CA CYS A 162 -9.23 -7.56 18.44
C CYS A 162 -8.69 -8.88 17.94
N ARG A 163 -9.22 -9.36 16.82
CA ARG A 163 -8.88 -10.67 16.25
C ARG A 163 -8.69 -10.57 14.75
N THR A 164 -7.71 -11.29 14.24
CA THR A 164 -7.60 -11.56 12.80
C THR A 164 -8.73 -12.51 12.40
N TYR A 165 -9.38 -12.24 11.28
CA TYR A 165 -10.48 -13.07 10.77
C TYR A 165 -9.95 -14.26 9.98
#